data_AF-A0A7J5ZA97-F1
#
_entry.id   AF-A0A7J5ZA97-F1
#
_cell.length_a   1.000
_cell.length_b   1.000
_cell.length_c   1.000
_cell.angle_alpha   90.00
_cell.angle_beta   90.00
_cell.angle_gamma   90.00
#
_symmetry.space_group_name_H-M   'P 1'
#
loop_
_entity.id
_entity.type
_entity.pdbx_description
1 polymer ?
#
loop_
_entity_poly.entity_id
_entity_poly.type
_entity_poly.pdbx_seq_one_letter_code
_entity_poly.pdbx_strand_id
1 'polypeptide(L)' 'MATEGFQYLALYAFTKDQEEDLDLQPGDVLTVSRASLLSMENYQEGCVEHPERLGWLLGYNERTKQRGDFPGTYVEYVGP' A
#
# COMPACT_ATOMS: atom_id res chain seq x y z
N MET A 1 9.06 3.67 -18.93
CA MET A 1 8.75 2.37 -18.30
C MET A 1 7.63 2.64 -17.33
N ALA A 2 6.39 2.39 -17.74
CA ALA A 2 5.23 2.57 -16.88
C ALA A 2 5.34 1.51 -15.79
N THR A 3 5.65 1.92 -14.56
CA THR A 3 5.55 1.04 -13.40
C THR A 3 4.07 0.79 -13.16
N GLU A 4 3.55 -0.31 -13.73
CA GLU A 4 2.20 -0.82 -13.48
C GLU A 4 2.04 -1.19 -12.00
N GLY A 5 1.68 -0.18 -11.21
CA GLY A 5 1.35 -0.30 -9.81
C GLY A 5 -0.04 0.25 -9.55
N PHE A 6 -0.42 0.24 -8.28
CA PHE A 6 -1.62 0.89 -7.78
C PHE A 6 -1.16 1.89 -6.73
N GLN A 7 -1.74 3.07 -6.76
CA GLN A 7 -1.47 4.14 -5.82
C GLN A 7 -2.54 4.14 -4.73
N TYR A 8 -2.09 4.33 -3.50
CA TYR A 8 -2.92 4.47 -2.31
C TYR A 8 -2.51 5.73 -1.56
N LEU A 9 -3.48 6.40 -0.93
CA LEU A 9 -3.25 7.57 -0.11
C LEU A 9 -3.48 7.19 1.36
N ALA A 10 -2.48 7.40 2.20
CA ALA A 10 -2.64 7.21 3.64
C ALA A 10 -3.61 8.24 4.21
N LEU A 11 -4.64 7.77 4.89
CA LEU A 11 -5.65 8.60 5.57
C LEU A 11 -5.28 8.81 7.05
N TYR A 12 -4.53 7.89 7.62
CA TYR A 12 -4.17 7.88 9.04
C TYR A 12 -2.66 7.69 9.21
N ALA A 13 -2.13 8.21 10.32
CA ALA A 13 -0.75 7.95 10.68
C ALA A 13 -0.61 6.52 11.20
N PHE A 14 0.41 5.81 10.74
CA PHE A 14 0.78 4.49 11.24
C PHE A 14 2.26 4.51 11.57
N THR A 15 2.60 4.25 12.83
CA THR A 15 3.98 4.12 13.26
C THR A 15 4.39 2.68 13.11
N LYS A 16 5.49 2.44 12.39
CA LYS A 16 6.04 1.11 12.20
C LYS A 16 6.28 0.40 13.55
N ASP A 17 5.84 -0.85 13.66
CA ASP A 17 6.05 -1.68 14.86
C ASP A 17 7.25 -2.61 14.64
N GLN A 18 7.41 -3.13 13.42
CA GLN A 18 8.50 -4.00 13.00
C GLN A 18 9.50 -3.29 12.07
N GLU A 19 10.64 -3.94 11.79
CA GLU A 19 11.62 -3.41 10.84
C GLU A 19 11.09 -3.41 9.40
N GLU A 20 10.24 -4.39 9.08
CA GLU A 20 9.60 -4.58 7.78
C GLU A 20 8.44 -3.61 7.54
N ASP A 21 7.91 -3.00 8.61
CA ASP A 21 6.77 -2.09 8.55
C ASP A 21 7.16 -0.68 8.02
N LEU A 22 6.24 -0.09 7.28
CA LEU A 22 6.38 1.22 6.67
C LEU A 22 5.61 2.27 7.46
N ASP A 23 6.32 3.30 7.92
CA ASP A 23 5.69 4.47 8.57
C ASP A 23 4.80 5.23 7.59
N LEU A 24 3.56 5.49 8.00
CA LEU A 24 2.58 6.24 7.24
C LEU A 24 2.25 7.56 7.93
N GLN A 25 2.08 8.60 7.13
CA GLN A 25 1.48 9.85 7.55
C GLN A 25 0.27 10.20 6.68
N PRO A 26 -0.76 10.86 7.22
CA PRO A 26 -1.91 11.28 6.44
C PRO A 26 -1.48 12.18 5.28
N GLY A 27 -1.89 11.83 4.07
CA GLY A 27 -1.47 12.47 2.82
C GLY A 27 -0.28 11.79 2.12
N ASP A 28 0.32 10.75 2.70
CA ASP A 28 1.38 9.98 2.04
C ASP A 28 0.82 9.19 0.85
N VAL A 29 1.54 9.24 -0.27
CA VAL A 29 1.24 8.45 -1.47
C VAL A 29 2.10 7.20 -1.46
N LEU A 30 1.43 6.06 -1.53
CA LEU A 30 2.00 4.72 -1.48
C LEU A 30 1.83 4.05 -2.83
N THR A 31 2.92 3.58 -3.41
CA THR A 31 2.90 2.84 -4.67
C THR A 31 3.07 1.36 -4.39
N VAL A 32 2.04 0.57 -4.68
CA VAL A 32 2.07 -0.90 -4.56
C VAL A 32 2.22 -1.50 -5.94
N SER A 33 3.16 -2.41 -6.11
CA SER A 33 3.38 -3.05 -7.41
C SER A 33 2.32 -4.12 -7.66
N ARG A 34 1.81 -4.24 -8.90
CA ARG A 34 0.85 -5.30 -9.26
C ARG A 34 1.41 -6.71 -8.94
N ALA A 35 2.72 -6.90 -9.10
CA ALA A 35 3.40 -8.14 -8.74
C ALA A 35 3.28 -8.49 -7.24
N SER A 36 3.35 -7.50 -6.35
CA SER A 36 3.19 -7.72 -4.89
C SER A 36 1.78 -8.21 -4.58
N LEU A 37 0.77 -7.63 -5.22
CA LEU A 37 -0.62 -8.02 -5.05
C LEU A 37 -0.91 -9.40 -5.63
N LEU A 38 -0.40 -9.72 -6.83
CA LEU A 38 -0.55 -11.04 -7.44
C LEU A 38 0.10 -12.16 -6.62
N SER A 39 1.08 -11.83 -5.78
CA SER A 39 1.69 -12.78 -4.84
C SER A 39 0.83 -13.04 -3.60
N MET A 40 -0.25 -12.29 -3.37
CA MET A 40 -1.14 -12.48 -2.25
C MET A 40 -2.19 -13.53 -2.56
N GLU A 41 -2.38 -14.47 -1.63
CA GLU A 41 -3.37 -15.54 -1.75
C GLU A 41 -4.82 -15.02 -1.83
N ASN A 42 -5.08 -13.83 -1.25
CA ASN A 42 -6.41 -13.19 -1.22
C ASN A 42 -6.66 -12.18 -2.36
N TYR A 43 -5.75 -12.08 -3.34
CA TYR A 43 -5.95 -11.14 -4.44
C TYR A 43 -7.08 -11.59 -5.38
N GLN A 44 -8.12 -10.78 -5.45
CA GLN A 44 -9.21 -10.91 -6.43
C GLN A 44 -9.32 -9.62 -7.26
N GLU A 45 -9.78 -9.75 -8.51
CA GLU A 45 -10.05 -8.59 -9.36
C GLU A 45 -11.09 -7.66 -8.68
N GLY A 46 -10.75 -6.38 -8.53
CA GLY A 46 -11.56 -5.38 -7.81
C GLY A 46 -11.22 -5.19 -6.33
N CYS A 47 -10.41 -6.06 -5.71
CA CYS A 47 -9.97 -5.84 -4.32
C CYS A 47 -8.95 -4.69 -4.17
N VAL A 48 -8.32 -4.26 -5.27
CA VAL A 48 -7.38 -3.11 -5.26
C VAL A 48 -8.06 -1.80 -4.90
N GLU A 49 -9.35 -1.68 -5.18
CA GLU A 49 -10.16 -0.52 -4.80
C GLU A 49 -10.54 -0.55 -3.30
N HIS A 50 -10.34 -1.69 -2.65
CA HIS A 50 -10.69 -1.97 -1.26
C HIS A 50 -9.46 -2.47 -0.46
N PRO A 51 -8.45 -1.60 -0.21
CA PRO A 51 -7.24 -1.98 0.51
C PRO A 51 -7.52 -2.54 1.90
N GLU A 52 -8.63 -2.17 2.54
CA GLU A 52 -9.07 -2.70 3.82
C GLU A 52 -9.36 -4.20 3.79
N ARG A 53 -9.69 -4.76 2.62
CA ARG A 53 -9.96 -6.20 2.43
C ARG A 53 -8.70 -7.00 2.11
N LEU A 54 -7.67 -6.34 1.59
CA LEU A 54 -6.39 -6.97 1.26
C LEU A 54 -5.53 -7.21 2.51
N GLY A 55 -5.80 -6.49 3.60
CA GLY A 55 -5.04 -6.61 4.85
C GLY A 55 -3.74 -5.81 4.77
N TRP A 56 -2.60 -6.47 4.93
CA TRP A 56 -1.28 -5.83 4.86
C TRP A 56 -0.75 -5.81 3.43
N LEU A 57 -0.21 -4.66 3.03
CA LEU A 57 0.25 -4.38 1.67
C LEU A 57 1.73 -4.00 1.67
N LEU A 58 2.50 -4.63 0.79
CA LEU A 58 3.89 -4.24 0.54
C LEU A 58 3.93 -3.14 -0.53
N GLY A 59 4.34 -1.95 -0.14
CA GLY A 59 4.48 -0.83 -1.09
C GLY A 59 5.62 0.11 -0.78
N TYR A 60 5.62 1.22 -1.50
CA TYR A 60 6.66 2.23 -1.47
C TYR A 60 6.07 3.58 -1.12
N ASN A 61 6.52 4.20 -0.04
CA ASN A 61 6.09 5.53 0.35
C ASN A 61 6.90 6.58 -0.42
N GLU A 62 6.23 7.38 -1.23
CA GLU A 62 6.85 8.42 -2.04
C GLU A 62 7.44 9.56 -1.21
N ARG A 63 6.95 9.81 0.00
CA ARG A 63 7.47 10.85 0.91
C ARG A 63 8.79 10.41 1.54
N THR A 64 8.79 9.24 2.19
CA THR A 64 9.98 8.73 2.91
C THR A 64 10.97 8.03 1.99
N LYS A 65 10.55 7.69 0.75
CA LYS A 65 11.31 6.91 -0.21
C LYS A 65 11.71 5.53 0.32
N GLN A 66 10.87 4.95 1.19
CA GLN A 66 11.07 3.64 1.81
C GLN A 66 10.06 2.61 1.29
N ARG A 67 10.47 1.34 1.26
CA ARG A 67 9.59 0.19 1.02
C ARG A 67 9.35 -0.55 2.32
N GLY A 68 8.14 -1.04 2.49
CA GLY A 68 7.76 -1.86 3.63
C GLY A 68 6.27 -2.21 3.60
N ASP A 69 5.88 -2.99 4.58
CA ASP A 69 4.51 -3.44 4.76
C ASP A 69 3.69 -2.40 5.51
N PHE A 70 2.46 -2.19 5.08
CA PHE A 70 1.56 -1.26 5.74
C PHE A 70 0.12 -1.78 5.76
N PRO A 71 -0.67 -1.39 6.77
CA PRO A 71 -2.07 -1.82 6.85
C PRO A 71 -2.92 -1.10 5.79
N GLY A 72 -3.55 -1.87 4.90
CA GLY A 72 -4.48 -1.37 3.89
C GLY A 72 -5.71 -0.66 4.46
N THR A 73 -6.07 -0.95 5.72
CA THR A 73 -7.14 -0.26 6.44
C THR A 73 -6.83 1.22 6.75
N TYR A 74 -5.58 1.65 6.61
CA TYR A 74 -5.13 3.03 6.89
C TYR A 74 -5.04 3.88 5.62
N VAL A 75 -5.34 3.31 4.46
CA VAL A 75 -5.14 3.95 3.16
C VAL A 75 -6.40 3.87 2.31
N GLU A 76 -6.49 4.73 1.31
CA GLU A 76 -7.56 4.72 0.31
C GLU A 76 -6.95 4.53 -1.08
N TYR A 77 -7.60 3.75 -1.94
CA TYR A 77 -7.18 3.60 -3.33
C TYR A 77 -7.41 4.89 -4.11
N VAL A 78 -6.39 5.38 -4.83
CA VAL A 78 -6.50 6.62 -5.62
C VAL A 78 -6.42 6.39 -7.13
N GLY A 79 -5.82 5.28 -7.59
CA GLY A 79 -5.73 5.00 -9.01
C GLY A 79 -4.58 4.05 -9.37
N PRO A 80 -4.49 3.62 -10.64
CA PRO A 80 -3.34 2.91 -11.19
C PRO A 80 -2.18 3.86 -11.52
#